data_AF-A0A1Z4EPN5-F1
#
_entry.id   AF-A0A1Z4EPN5-F1
#
_cell.length_a   1.000
_cell.length_b   1.000
_cell.length_c   1.000
_cell.angle_alpha   90.00
_cell.angle_beta   90.00
_cell.angle_gamma   90.00
#
_symmetry.space_group_name_H-M   'P 1'
#
loop_
_entity.id
_entity.type
_entity.pdbx_description
1 polymer ?
#
loop_
_entity_poly.entity_id
_entity_poly.type
_entity_poly.pdbx_seq_one_letter_code
_entity_poly.pdbx_strand_id
1 'polypeptide(L)' 'MHSKELDSWEFGRTVRHWRDRVAPAAAGVPVGRRRRPAGLRREELAALAGISVDYLTRLEQGRAT' A
#
# COMPACT_ATOMS: atom_id res chain seq x y z
N MET A 1 6.63 6.47 -25.47
CA MET A 1 7.06 5.55 -24.39
C MET A 1 7.08 6.18 -22.99
N HIS A 2 7.04 7.52 -22.84
CA HIS A 2 7.20 8.17 -21.52
C HIS A 2 5.93 8.33 -20.64
N SER A 3 4.71 8.26 -21.19
CA SER A 3 3.50 8.47 -20.36
C SER A 3 3.16 7.32 -19.40
N LYS A 4 3.29 6.07 -19.86
CA LYS A 4 2.88 4.89 -19.07
C LYS A 4 3.67 4.73 -17.76
N GLU A 5 4.92 5.16 -17.76
CA GLU A 5 5.82 5.04 -16.61
C GLU A 5 5.52 6.10 -15.54
N LEU A 6 5.15 7.32 -15.97
CA LEU A 6 4.64 8.37 -15.09
C LEU A 6 3.32 7.95 -14.45
N ASP A 7 2.40 7.34 -15.21
CA ASP A 7 1.10 6.87 -14.71
C ASP A 7 1.28 5.80 -13.62
N SER A 8 2.18 4.83 -13.84
CA SER A 8 2.49 3.78 -12.87
C SER A 8 3.10 4.34 -11.58
N TRP A 9 4.00 5.32 -11.70
CA TRP A 9 4.65 5.95 -10.55
C TRP A 9 3.68 6.80 -9.72
N GLU A 10 2.82 7.59 -10.37
CA GLU A 10 1.78 8.38 -9.69
C GLU A 10 0.74 7.48 -9.02
N PHE A 11 0.38 6.36 -9.66
CA PHE A 11 -0.49 5.37 -9.03
C PHE A 11 0.16 4.75 -7.79
N GLY A 12 1.42 4.31 -7.89
CA GLY A 12 2.18 3.76 -6.77
C GLY A 12 2.29 4.73 -5.59
N ARG A 13 2.53 6.02 -5.86
CA ARG A 13 2.54 7.08 -4.83
C ARG A 13 1.18 7.26 -4.18
N THR A 14 0.11 7.24 -4.97
CA THR A 14 -1.26 7.37 -4.47
C THR A 14 -1.62 6.22 -3.53
N VAL A 15 -1.33 4.98 -3.93
CA VAL A 15 -1.55 3.78 -3.10
C VAL A 15 -0.78 3.89 -1.79
N ARG A 16 0.50 4.27 -1.84
CA ARG A 16 1.31 4.48 -0.64
C ARG A 16 0.71 5.53 0.29
N HIS A 17 0.30 6.68 -0.25
CA HIS A 17 -0.29 7.77 0.52
C HIS A 17 -1.58 7.37 1.22
N TRP A 18 -2.44 6.61 0.53
CA TRP A 18 -3.67 6.11 1.12
C TRP A 18 -3.38 5.07 2.20
N ARG A 19 -2.47 4.12 1.94
CA ARG A 19 -2.05 3.11 2.93
C ARG A 19 -1.54 3.77 4.21
N ASP A 20 -0.69 4.79 4.09
CA ASP A 20 -0.09 5.47 5.23
C ASP A 20 -1.12 6.28 6.06
N ARG A 21 -2.29 6.60 5.48
CA ARG A 21 -3.36 7.39 6.13
C ARG A 21 -4.53 6.58 6.68
N VAL A 22 -4.83 5.41 6.10
CA VAL A 22 -5.99 4.61 6.52
C VAL A 22 -5.77 4.05 7.92
N ALA A 23 -6.67 4.40 8.85
CA ALA A 23 -6.69 3.87 10.20
C ALA A 23 -6.97 2.35 10.16
N PRO A 24 -6.15 1.50 10.77
CA PRO A 24 -6.27 0.05 10.53
C PRO A 24 -7.50 -0.58 11.16
N ALA A 25 -7.99 -0.03 12.27
CA ALA A 25 -9.30 -0.36 12.80
C ALA A 25 -10.43 -0.08 11.79
N ALA A 26 -10.34 0.98 10.99
CA ALA A 26 -11.32 1.28 9.93
C ALA A 26 -11.27 0.29 8.76
N ALA A 27 -10.17 -0.45 8.61
CA ALA A 27 -10.00 -1.52 7.64
C ALA A 27 -10.23 -2.92 8.23
N GLY A 28 -10.74 -3.03 9.47
CA GLY A 28 -10.98 -4.30 10.14
C GLY A 28 -9.71 -5.00 10.65
N VAL A 29 -8.57 -4.31 10.68
CA VAL A 29 -7.30 -4.84 11.18
C VAL A 29 -7.18 -4.60 12.68
N PRO A 30 -7.00 -5.66 13.50
CA PRO A 30 -6.81 -5.52 14.95
C PRO A 30 -5.54 -4.73 15.29
N VAL A 31 -5.65 -3.76 16.20
CA VAL A 31 -4.52 -2.92 16.64
C VAL A 31 -3.98 -3.41 17.98
N GLY A 32 -2.81 -4.04 17.99
CA GLY A 32 -2.13 -4.49 19.22
C GLY A 32 -1.50 -3.34 20.03
N ARG A 33 -1.10 -3.62 21.29
CA ARG A 33 -0.61 -2.64 22.29
C ARG A 33 0.64 -1.82 21.89
N ARG A 34 1.47 -2.31 20.97
CA ARG A 34 2.66 -1.58 20.45
C ARG A 34 2.59 -1.54 18.93
N ARG A 35 1.93 -0.52 18.37
CA ARG A 35 1.83 -0.33 16.92
C ARG A 35 2.57 0.93 16.45
N ARG A 36 3.42 0.74 15.44
CA ARG A 36 4.09 1.75 14.61
C ARG A 36 4.20 1.07 13.24
N PRO A 37 3.67 1.60 12.11
CA PRO A 37 3.16 2.95 11.78
C PRO A 37 1.68 3.22 12.12
N ALA A 38 1.24 4.48 11.92
CA ALA A 38 -0.15 4.94 12.15
C ALA A 38 -1.15 4.34 11.15
N GLY A 39 -0.78 4.30 9.87
CA GLY A 39 -1.59 3.70 8.80
C GLY A 39 -1.45 2.18 8.67
N LEU A 40 -1.94 1.64 7.56
CA LEU A 40 -1.79 0.23 7.22
C LEU A 40 -0.33 -0.14 6.91
N ARG A 41 0.10 -1.33 7.33
CA ARG A 41 1.34 -1.96 6.87
C ARG A 41 1.12 -2.53 5.47
N ARG A 42 2.21 -2.76 4.74
CA ARG A 42 2.12 -3.43 3.42
C ARG A 42 1.50 -4.82 3.53
N GLU A 43 1.90 -5.60 4.53
CA GLU A 43 1.34 -6.92 4.80
C GLU A 43 -0.19 -6.87 5.02
N GLU A 44 -0.66 -5.89 5.80
CA GLU A 44 -2.08 -5.71 6.09
C GLU A 44 -2.87 -5.35 4.81
N LEU A 45 -2.39 -4.35 4.04
CA LEU A 45 -3.06 -3.96 2.80
C LEU A 45 -3.03 -5.08 1.76
N ALA A 46 -1.89 -5.77 1.62
CA ALA A 46 -1.74 -6.87 0.68
C ALA A 46 -2.71 -8.02 1.00
N ALA A 47 -2.86 -8.37 2.29
CA ALA A 47 -3.83 -9.36 2.74
C ALA A 47 -5.28 -8.93 2.44
N LEU A 48 -5.63 -7.67 2.73
CA LEU A 48 -6.97 -7.13 2.44
C LEU A 48 -7.31 -7.13 0.94
N ALA A 49 -6.31 -6.88 0.08
CA ALA A 49 -6.47 -6.83 -1.37
C ALA A 49 -6.28 -8.19 -2.07
N GLY A 50 -5.92 -9.25 -1.34
CA GLY A 50 -5.68 -10.58 -1.92
C GLY A 50 -4.47 -10.64 -2.86
N ILE A 51 -3.44 -9.82 -2.61
CA ILE A 51 -2.22 -9.74 -3.41
C ILE A 51 -0.98 -10.05 -2.57
N SER A 52 0.14 -10.35 -3.22
CA SER A 52 1.40 -10.54 -2.49
C SER A 52 1.96 -9.21 -1.99
N VAL A 53 2.68 -9.26 -0.86
CA VAL A 53 3.39 -8.09 -0.29
C VAL A 53 4.46 -7.58 -1.24
N ASP A 54 5.12 -8.48 -1.97
CA ASP A 54 6.10 -8.14 -3.00
C ASP A 54 5.44 -7.36 -4.15
N TYR A 55 4.27 -7.81 -4.62
CA TYR A 55 3.53 -7.11 -5.67
C TYR A 55 3.12 -5.71 -5.21
N LEU A 56 2.59 -5.56 -3.99
CA LEU A 56 2.28 -4.25 -3.43
C LEU A 56 3.53 -3.36 -3.30
N THR A 57 4.68 -3.94 -2.94
CA THR A 57 5.95 -3.20 -2.83
C THR A 57 6.41 -2.68 -4.19
N ARG A 58 6.38 -3.52 -5.22
CA ARG A 58 6.70 -3.12 -6.60
C ARG A 58 5.70 -2.09 -7.12
N LEU A 59 4.41 -2.25 -6.82
CA LEU A 59 3.37 -1.30 -7.19
C LEU A 59 3.63 0.09 -6.59
N GLU A 60 3.89 0.18 -5.28
CA GLU A 60 4.20 1.45 -4.61
C GLU A 60 5.50 2.11 -5.12
N GLN A 61 6.39 1.33 -5.75
CA GLN A 61 7.62 1.81 -6.40
C GLN A 61 7.42 2.20 -7.88
N GLY A 62 6.22 2.02 -8.44
CA GLY A 62 5.93 2.22 -9.86
C GLY A 62 6.54 1.13 -10.77
N ARG A 63 6.85 -0.05 -10.23
CA ARG A 63 7.52 -1.18 -10.91
C ARG A 63 6.63 -2.41 -11.09
N ALA A 64 5.33 -2.28 -10.87
CA ALA A 64 4.39 -3.34 -11.24
C ALA A 64 4.20 -3.34 -12.76
N THR A 65 4.31 -4.52 -13.36
CA THR A 65 4.22 -4.78 -14.81
C THR A 65 2.85 -5.27 -15.20
#